data_AF-A0A0K9PL74-F1
#
_entry.id   AF-A0A0K9PL74-F1
#
_cell.length_a   1.000
_cell.length_b   1.000
_cell.length_c   1.000
_cell.angle_alpha   90.00
_cell.angle_beta   90.00
_cell.angle_gamma   90.00
#
_symmetry.space_group_name_H-M   'P 1'
#
loop_
_entity.id
_entity.type
_entity.pdbx_description
1 polymer ?
#
loop_
_entity_poly.entity_id
_entity_poly.type
_entity_poly.pdbx_seq_one_letter_code
_entity_poly.pdbx_strand_id
1 'polypeptide(L)'
;MYGKFTVHRPFIRRAVNNIFFQLIFEIENHNGIAELLEILGSIINGFALPLKEEHKLFLIKVLIPLHKPKSLPSYHRQLSHCIAQFVDKDCKLADSVIRGMLKYWPLTNSSKEVMFLVELEQILDLTEIPEFQRCMIPLFQQIGSCISSPHFQVAERALFLRNNDRIENMIRQNIRVILPIVLPALERNKNHWNRAVQSLTLSVRKIIYDHDPELIRGCISKLHEVEMKEMEITRKRDARWKCLEEIAENKITISFIQLFNDN
;
A
#
# COMPACT_ATOMS: atom_id res chain seq x y z
N MET A 1 -4.44 -22.03 30.48
CA MET A 1 -5.21 -21.04 31.27
C MET A 1 -6.41 -20.49 30.50
N TYR A 2 -6.22 -19.78 29.39
CA TYR A 2 -7.30 -19.13 28.62
C TYR A 2 -8.46 -20.07 28.20
N GLY A 3 -8.12 -21.28 27.73
CA GLY A 3 -9.12 -22.29 27.34
C GLY A 3 -9.95 -22.81 28.53
N LYS A 4 -9.30 -23.05 29.67
CA LYS A 4 -9.90 -23.69 30.87
C LYS A 4 -10.71 -22.73 31.74
N PHE A 5 -10.32 -21.45 31.84
CA PHE A 5 -10.96 -20.47 32.71
C PHE A 5 -11.70 -19.40 31.90
N THR A 6 -12.95 -19.67 31.55
CA THR A 6 -13.80 -18.79 30.72
C THR A 6 -14.03 -17.42 31.35
N VAL A 7 -14.16 -17.35 32.68
CA VAL A 7 -14.41 -16.12 33.45
C VAL A 7 -13.28 -15.10 33.30
N HIS A 8 -12.03 -15.54 33.10
CA HIS A 8 -10.88 -14.64 32.97
C HIS A 8 -10.61 -14.16 31.53
N ARG A 9 -11.32 -14.69 30.53
CA ARG A 9 -11.09 -14.32 29.12
C ARG A 9 -11.24 -12.81 28.85
N PRO A 10 -12.25 -12.11 29.38
CA PRO A 10 -12.38 -10.66 29.17
C PRO A 10 -11.20 -9.88 29.75
N PHE A 11 -10.75 -10.25 30.96
CA PHE A 11 -9.60 -9.62 31.60
C PHE A 11 -8.33 -9.83 30.78
N ILE A 12 -8.06 -11.07 30.35
CA ILE A 12 -6.87 -11.39 29.54
C ILE A 12 -6.90 -10.60 28.22
N ARG A 13 -8.03 -10.56 27.51
CA ARG A 13 -8.16 -9.76 26.27
C ARG A 13 -7.90 -8.28 26.52
N ARG A 14 -8.43 -7.72 27.61
CA ARG A 14 -8.19 -6.31 27.97
C ARG A 14 -6.73 -6.04 28.30
N ALA A 15 -6.08 -6.91 29.05
CA ALA A 15 -4.66 -6.77 29.40
C ALA A 15 -3.76 -6.81 28.16
N VAL A 16 -3.99 -7.77 27.26
CA VAL A 16 -3.25 -7.88 25.99
C VAL A 16 -3.50 -6.67 25.09
N ASN A 17 -4.74 -6.20 25.00
CA ASN A 17 -5.06 -4.98 24.24
C ASN A 17 -4.31 -3.76 24.77
N ASN A 18 -4.21 -3.60 26.09
CA ASN A 18 -3.48 -2.49 26.69
C ASN A 18 -1.99 -2.55 26.34
N ILE A 19 -1.36 -3.74 26.38
CA ILE A 19 0.05 -3.92 25.96
C ILE A 19 0.24 -3.50 24.51
N PHE A 20 -0.67 -3.92 23.61
CA PHE A 20 -0.62 -3.53 22.22
C PHE A 20 -0.82 -2.03 22.00
N PHE A 21 -1.75 -1.40 22.73
CA PHE A 21 -1.93 0.05 22.67
C PHE A 21 -0.67 0.80 23.12
N GLN A 22 -0.02 0.34 24.18
CA GLN A 22 1.27 0.90 24.61
C GLN A 22 2.31 0.77 23.50
N LEU A 23 2.44 -0.39 22.84
CA LEU A 23 3.38 -0.55 21.71
C LEU A 23 3.06 0.36 20.52
N ILE A 24 1.77 0.59 20.23
CA ILE A 24 1.37 1.40 19.06
C ILE A 24 1.61 2.89 19.30
N PHE A 25 1.42 3.36 20.54
CA PHE A 25 1.30 4.78 20.85
C PHE A 25 2.37 5.33 21.81
N GLU A 26 2.95 4.50 22.68
CA GLU A 26 3.81 4.96 23.78
C GLU A 26 5.25 4.42 23.66
N ILE A 27 5.42 3.12 23.42
CA ILE A 27 6.73 2.46 23.44
C ILE A 27 7.14 1.98 22.04
N GLU A 28 8.43 2.05 21.71
CA GLU A 28 8.90 1.65 20.38
C GLU A 28 9.11 0.12 20.23
N ASN A 29 9.30 -0.61 21.33
CA ASN A 29 9.59 -2.03 21.30
C ASN A 29 9.09 -2.79 22.55
N HIS A 30 8.70 -4.05 22.37
CA HIS A 30 8.33 -4.98 23.44
C HIS A 30 8.63 -6.41 22.97
N ASN A 31 9.38 -7.18 23.76
CA ASN A 31 9.90 -8.48 23.31
C ASN A 31 8.84 -9.58 23.24
N GLY A 32 7.77 -9.51 24.03
CA GLY A 32 6.73 -10.56 24.11
C GLY A 32 5.58 -10.47 23.09
N ILE A 33 5.69 -9.62 22.06
CA ILE A 33 4.56 -9.36 21.15
C ILE A 33 4.29 -10.55 20.24
N ALA A 34 5.34 -11.22 19.76
CA ALA A 34 5.21 -12.38 18.89
C ALA A 34 4.47 -13.54 19.59
N GLU A 35 4.83 -13.85 20.83
CA GLU A 35 4.24 -14.92 21.64
C GLU A 35 2.78 -14.61 22.00
N LEU A 36 2.49 -13.34 22.31
CA LEU A 36 1.11 -12.89 22.54
C LEU A 36 0.25 -13.05 21.28
N LEU A 37 0.77 -12.70 20.10
CA LEU A 37 0.09 -12.88 18.83
C LEU A 37 -0.08 -14.35 18.47
N GLU A 38 0.88 -15.22 18.81
CA GLU A 38 0.74 -16.66 18.59
C GLU A 38 -0.42 -17.26 19.42
N ILE A 39 -0.52 -16.88 20.70
CA ILE A 39 -1.67 -17.25 21.54
C ILE A 39 -2.98 -16.70 20.95
N LEU A 40 -2.97 -15.45 20.49
CA LEU A 40 -4.14 -14.84 19.87
C LEU A 40 -4.54 -15.53 18.57
N GLY A 41 -3.60 -15.98 17.75
CA GLY A 41 -3.89 -16.77 16.56
C GLY A 41 -4.63 -18.05 16.89
N SER A 42 -4.27 -18.74 17.98
CA SER A 42 -5.05 -19.90 18.44
C SER A 42 -6.47 -19.52 18.89
N ILE A 43 -6.61 -18.38 19.57
CA ILE A 43 -7.90 -17.87 20.05
C ILE A 43 -8.80 -17.45 18.88
N ILE A 44 -8.26 -16.72 17.91
CA ILE A 44 -8.96 -16.23 16.73
C ILE A 44 -9.48 -17.42 15.94
N ASN A 45 -8.66 -18.45 15.72
CA ASN A 45 -9.10 -19.67 15.06
C ASN A 45 -10.32 -20.33 15.74
N GLY A 46 -10.44 -20.22 17.06
CA GLY A 46 -11.57 -20.73 17.83
C GLY A 46 -12.81 -19.83 17.87
N PHE A 47 -12.84 -18.69 17.18
CA PHE A 47 -14.02 -17.82 17.15
C PHE A 47 -15.21 -18.49 16.45
N ALA A 48 -16.36 -18.42 17.11
CA ALA A 48 -17.64 -18.81 16.53
C ALA A 48 -18.08 -17.81 15.46
N LEU A 49 -18.79 -18.32 14.45
CA LEU A 49 -19.45 -17.51 13.42
C LEU A 49 -20.94 -17.33 13.76
N PRO A 50 -21.53 -16.15 13.49
CA PRO A 50 -20.89 -14.95 12.96
C PRO A 50 -19.93 -14.29 13.96
N LEU A 51 -18.88 -13.62 13.46
CA LEU A 51 -17.92 -12.91 14.30
C LEU A 51 -18.62 -11.81 15.11
N LYS A 52 -18.34 -11.78 16.42
CA LYS A 52 -18.82 -10.72 17.31
C LYS A 52 -18.20 -9.37 16.95
N GLU A 53 -18.95 -8.30 17.15
CA GLU A 53 -18.48 -6.93 16.90
C GLU A 53 -17.23 -6.56 17.71
N GLU A 54 -17.09 -7.08 18.95
CA GLU A 54 -15.86 -6.89 19.74
C GLU A 54 -14.61 -7.46 19.04
N HIS A 55 -14.73 -8.55 18.28
CA HIS A 55 -13.61 -9.17 17.56
C HIS A 55 -13.26 -8.38 16.30
N LYS A 56 -14.27 -7.86 15.59
CA LYS A 56 -14.06 -6.98 14.43
C LYS A 56 -13.40 -5.67 14.85
N LEU A 57 -13.84 -5.09 15.97
CA LEU A 57 -13.20 -3.91 16.56
C LEU A 57 -11.75 -4.20 16.96
N PHE A 58 -11.46 -5.38 17.52
CA PHE A 58 -10.10 -5.79 17.84
C PHE A 58 -9.19 -5.84 16.59
N LEU A 59 -9.67 -6.42 15.49
CA LEU A 59 -8.96 -6.41 14.20
C LEU A 59 -8.65 -4.97 13.75
N ILE A 60 -9.68 -4.12 13.69
CA ILE A 60 -9.58 -2.78 13.11
C ILE A 60 -8.79 -1.81 14.00
N LYS A 61 -8.97 -1.87 15.31
CA LYS A 61 -8.42 -0.91 16.27
C LYS A 61 -7.11 -1.34 16.88
N VAL A 62 -6.73 -2.62 16.80
CA VAL A 62 -5.53 -3.15 17.44
C VAL A 62 -4.63 -3.86 16.44
N LEU A 63 -5.09 -4.93 15.78
CA LEU A 63 -4.22 -5.72 14.91
C LEU A 63 -3.72 -4.93 13.67
N ILE A 64 -4.61 -4.22 12.98
CA ILE A 64 -4.19 -3.41 11.83
C ILE A 64 -3.18 -2.31 12.26
N PRO A 65 -3.42 -1.52 13.33
CA PRO A 65 -2.43 -0.56 13.81
C PRO A 65 -1.10 -1.14 14.29
N LEU A 66 -1.01 -2.43 14.66
CA LEU A 66 0.25 -3.09 15.03
C LEU A 66 1.27 -3.16 13.88
N HIS A 67 0.90 -2.81 12.64
CA HIS A 67 1.83 -2.63 11.53
C HIS A 67 2.64 -1.33 11.60
N LYS A 68 2.18 -0.35 12.40
CA LYS A 68 2.80 0.97 12.50
C LYS A 68 4.21 0.95 13.14
N PRO A 69 4.46 0.27 14.27
CA PRO A 69 5.76 0.31 14.94
C PRO A 69 6.94 -0.12 14.06
N LYS A 70 8.12 0.43 14.34
CA LYS A 70 9.37 0.06 13.64
C LYS A 70 9.81 -1.38 13.95
N SER A 71 9.43 -1.88 15.13
CA SER A 71 9.69 -3.24 15.62
C SER A 71 8.88 -4.33 14.92
N LEU A 72 8.02 -4.00 13.94
CA LEU A 72 7.24 -4.96 13.14
C LEU A 72 8.00 -6.23 12.72
N PRO A 73 9.27 -6.18 12.25
CA PRO A 73 10.01 -7.38 11.86
C PRO A 73 10.05 -8.50 12.91
N SER A 74 10.01 -8.20 14.21
CA SER A 74 10.10 -9.23 15.26
C SER A 74 8.82 -10.04 15.45
N TYR A 75 7.67 -9.53 14.98
CA TYR A 75 6.37 -10.16 15.19
C TYR A 75 5.47 -10.22 13.93
N HIS A 76 5.96 -9.75 12.78
CA HIS A 76 5.21 -9.65 11.53
C HIS A 76 4.56 -10.99 11.13
N ARG A 77 5.29 -12.10 11.25
CA ARG A 77 4.77 -13.42 10.86
C ARG A 77 3.52 -13.80 11.65
N GLN A 78 3.55 -13.59 12.96
CA GLN A 78 2.44 -13.91 13.86
C GLN A 78 1.27 -12.95 13.65
N LEU A 79 1.56 -11.67 13.35
CA LEU A 79 0.54 -10.68 13.01
C LEU A 79 -0.17 -11.03 11.70
N SER A 80 0.58 -11.26 10.63
CA SER A 80 0.08 -11.67 9.31
C SER A 80 -0.79 -12.93 9.42
N HIS A 81 -0.38 -13.90 10.23
CA HIS A 81 -1.19 -15.09 10.52
C HIS A 81 -2.53 -14.75 11.19
N CYS A 82 -2.53 -13.87 12.20
CA CYS A 82 -3.77 -13.43 12.85
C CYS A 82 -4.70 -12.70 11.88
N ILE A 83 -4.17 -11.78 11.06
CA ILE A 83 -4.95 -11.04 10.06
C ILE A 83 -5.57 -12.00 9.03
N ALA A 84 -4.78 -12.93 8.49
CA ALA A 84 -5.25 -13.92 7.54
C ALA A 84 -6.38 -14.79 8.11
N GLN A 85 -6.28 -15.24 9.36
CA GLN A 85 -7.37 -15.99 10.00
C GLN A 85 -8.67 -15.19 10.15
N PHE A 86 -8.60 -13.88 10.38
CA PHE A 86 -9.78 -13.03 10.42
C PHE A 86 -10.48 -12.99 9.06
N VAL A 87 -9.70 -12.83 7.98
CA VAL A 87 -10.22 -12.77 6.61
C VAL A 87 -10.77 -14.13 6.17
N ASP A 88 -10.10 -15.22 6.53
CA ASP A 88 -10.56 -16.60 6.27
C ASP A 88 -11.91 -16.89 6.95
N LYS A 89 -12.14 -16.35 8.15
CA LYS A 89 -13.40 -16.49 8.88
C LYS A 89 -14.55 -15.63 8.36
N ASP A 90 -14.24 -14.43 7.86
CA ASP A 90 -15.22 -13.50 7.31
C ASP A 90 -14.57 -12.67 6.18
N CYS A 91 -14.80 -13.10 4.93
CA CYS A 91 -14.18 -12.51 3.75
C CYS A 91 -14.52 -11.01 3.57
N LYS A 92 -15.63 -10.53 4.15
CA LYS A 92 -16.02 -9.11 4.13
C LYS A 92 -15.04 -8.20 4.87
N LEU A 93 -14.20 -8.77 5.72
CA LEU A 93 -13.16 -8.02 6.43
C LEU A 93 -11.97 -7.67 5.53
N ALA A 94 -11.82 -8.31 4.35
CA ALA A 94 -10.71 -8.08 3.44
C ALA A 94 -10.58 -6.59 3.03
N ASP A 95 -11.68 -5.93 2.64
CA ASP A 95 -11.68 -4.51 2.27
C ASP A 95 -11.15 -3.62 3.41
N SER A 96 -11.59 -3.90 4.65
CA SER A 96 -11.15 -3.15 5.83
C SER A 96 -9.67 -3.39 6.15
N VAL A 97 -9.20 -4.63 6.02
CA VAL A 97 -7.79 -5.00 6.23
C VAL A 97 -6.90 -4.32 5.19
N ILE A 98 -7.21 -4.48 3.89
CA ILE A 98 -6.41 -3.92 2.80
C ILE A 98 -6.32 -2.40 2.94
N ARG A 99 -7.45 -1.71 3.14
CA ARG A 99 -7.44 -0.25 3.35
C ARG A 99 -6.68 0.18 4.60
N GLY A 100 -6.77 -0.63 5.66
CA GLY A 100 -6.01 -0.43 6.89
C GLY A 100 -4.50 -0.54 6.68
N MET A 101 -4.04 -1.53 5.92
CA MET A 101 -2.63 -1.68 5.54
C MET A 101 -2.17 -0.52 4.66
N LEU A 102 -2.96 -0.16 3.63
CA LEU A 102 -2.64 0.98 2.75
C LEU A 102 -2.51 2.29 3.54
N LYS A 103 -3.32 2.50 4.59
CA LYS A 103 -3.21 3.66 5.48
C LYS A 103 -1.87 3.72 6.22
N TYR A 104 -1.29 2.56 6.57
CA TYR A 104 -0.04 2.46 7.32
C TYR A 104 1.14 2.06 6.42
N TRP A 105 1.01 2.22 5.10
CA TRP A 105 2.04 1.80 4.15
C TRP A 105 3.40 2.45 4.47
N PRO A 106 4.49 1.67 4.58
CA PRO A 106 5.81 2.21 4.89
C PRO A 106 6.35 3.05 3.74
N LEU A 107 6.70 4.32 4.00
CA LEU A 107 7.29 5.22 2.98
C LEU A 107 8.82 5.30 3.04
N THR A 108 9.42 5.00 4.20
CA THR A 108 10.85 5.22 4.46
C THR A 108 11.60 3.93 4.81
N ASN A 109 10.92 2.78 4.85
CA ASN A 109 11.51 1.51 5.23
C ASN A 109 11.14 0.43 4.19
N SER A 110 12.04 0.20 3.24
CA SER A 110 11.84 -0.75 2.14
C SER A 110 11.71 -2.20 2.62
N SER A 111 12.34 -2.58 3.73
CA SER A 111 12.17 -3.92 4.31
C SER A 111 10.74 -4.14 4.81
N LYS A 112 10.18 -3.14 5.52
CA LYS A 112 8.76 -3.18 5.91
C LYS A 112 7.84 -3.14 4.69
N GLU A 113 8.17 -2.39 3.65
CA GLU A 113 7.37 -2.34 2.42
C GLU A 113 7.30 -3.73 1.75
N VAL A 114 8.43 -4.45 1.68
CA VAL A 114 8.45 -5.84 1.21
C VAL A 114 7.60 -6.75 2.11
N MET A 115 7.65 -6.59 3.44
CA MET A 115 6.79 -7.34 4.36
C MET A 115 5.30 -7.09 4.09
N PHE A 116 4.89 -5.84 3.89
CA PHE A 116 3.51 -5.48 3.53
C PHE A 116 3.09 -6.12 2.21
N LEU A 117 3.95 -6.16 1.19
CA LEU A 117 3.66 -6.85 -0.07
C LEU A 117 3.52 -8.37 0.12
N VAL A 118 4.29 -8.97 1.04
CA VAL A 118 4.14 -10.39 1.42
C VAL A 118 2.80 -10.67 2.07
N GLU A 119 2.43 -9.90 3.10
CA GLU A 119 1.16 -10.06 3.79
C GLU A 119 -0.03 -9.75 2.85
N LEU A 120 0.08 -8.70 2.04
CA LEU A 120 -0.96 -8.32 1.09
C LEU A 120 -1.24 -9.43 0.08
N GLU A 121 -0.23 -10.16 -0.40
CA GLU A 121 -0.43 -11.35 -1.24
C GLU A 121 -1.27 -12.40 -0.52
N GLN A 122 -0.91 -12.71 0.73
CA GLN A 122 -1.66 -13.67 1.55
C GLN A 122 -3.11 -13.25 1.76
N ILE A 123 -3.38 -11.98 2.01
CA ILE A 123 -4.75 -11.48 2.20
C ILE A 123 -5.54 -11.51 0.88
N LEU A 124 -4.93 -11.12 -0.24
CA LEU A 124 -5.56 -11.19 -1.55
C LEU A 124 -5.87 -12.65 -1.95
N ASP A 125 -5.01 -13.58 -1.56
CA ASP A 125 -5.22 -15.01 -1.77
C ASP A 125 -6.40 -15.58 -0.97
N LEU A 126 -6.94 -14.84 -0.01
CA LEU A 126 -8.17 -15.18 0.73
C LEU A 126 -9.37 -14.31 0.29
N THR A 127 -9.15 -13.26 -0.48
CA THR A 127 -10.15 -12.24 -0.82
C THR A 127 -11.07 -12.69 -1.96
N GLU A 128 -12.39 -12.52 -1.79
CA GLU A 128 -13.36 -12.77 -2.86
C GLU A 128 -13.48 -11.58 -3.83
N ILE A 129 -13.93 -11.84 -5.06
CA ILE A 129 -14.06 -10.83 -6.12
C ILE A 129 -14.85 -9.58 -5.69
N PRO A 130 -16.02 -9.68 -5.02
CA PRO A 130 -16.78 -8.48 -4.63
C PRO A 130 -15.99 -7.57 -3.68
N GLU A 131 -15.28 -8.15 -2.70
CA GLU A 131 -14.51 -7.37 -1.73
C GLU A 131 -13.22 -6.81 -2.34
N PHE A 132 -12.61 -7.55 -3.27
CA PHE A 132 -11.51 -7.03 -4.08
C PHE A 132 -11.93 -5.81 -4.90
N GLN A 133 -13.07 -5.87 -5.59
CA GLN A 133 -13.56 -4.75 -6.41
C GLN A 133 -13.79 -3.47 -5.60
N ARG A 134 -14.10 -3.59 -4.32
CA ARG A 134 -14.27 -2.44 -3.42
C ARG A 134 -12.95 -1.73 -3.11
N CYS A 135 -11.82 -2.43 -3.13
CA CYS A 135 -10.51 -1.87 -2.76
C CYS A 135 -9.47 -1.85 -3.90
N MET A 136 -9.77 -2.42 -5.08
CA MET A 136 -8.78 -2.59 -6.16
C MET A 136 -8.16 -1.28 -6.64
N ILE A 137 -8.91 -0.17 -6.69
CA ILE A 137 -8.37 1.11 -7.18
C ILE A 137 -7.25 1.63 -6.26
N PRO A 138 -7.50 1.90 -4.96
CA PRO A 138 -6.42 2.36 -4.07
C PRO A 138 -5.31 1.32 -3.89
N LEU A 139 -5.65 0.02 -3.93
CA LEU A 139 -4.67 -1.06 -3.90
C LEU A 139 -3.69 -0.99 -5.07
N PHE A 140 -4.17 -0.91 -6.31
CA PHE A 140 -3.32 -0.88 -7.48
C PHE A 140 -2.63 0.45 -7.72
N GLN A 141 -3.13 1.55 -7.15
CA GLN A 141 -2.37 2.80 -7.05
C GLN A 141 -1.10 2.59 -6.20
N GLN A 142 -1.22 1.93 -5.04
CA GLN A 142 -0.06 1.63 -4.20
C GLN A 142 0.87 0.61 -4.85
N ILE A 143 0.34 -0.47 -5.45
CA ILE A 143 1.16 -1.45 -6.19
C ILE A 143 1.89 -0.76 -7.34
N GLY A 144 1.24 0.15 -8.07
CA GLY A 144 1.88 0.96 -9.11
C GLY A 144 3.06 1.78 -8.57
N SER A 145 2.92 2.42 -7.41
CA SER A 145 4.02 3.12 -6.73
C SER A 145 5.16 2.16 -6.36
N CYS A 146 4.84 0.96 -5.87
CA CYS A 146 5.83 -0.05 -5.51
C CYS A 146 6.59 -0.57 -6.75
N ILE A 147 5.88 -0.80 -7.87
CA ILE A 147 6.48 -1.17 -9.15
C ILE A 147 7.49 -0.10 -9.54
N SER A 148 7.11 1.18 -9.56
CA SER A 148 8.02 2.29 -9.89
C SER A 148 9.07 2.63 -8.81
N SER A 149 9.19 1.82 -7.75
CA SER A 149 10.18 2.06 -6.70
C SER A 149 11.60 1.91 -7.25
N PRO A 150 12.54 2.82 -6.90
CA PRO A 150 13.94 2.65 -7.26
C PRO A 150 14.60 1.50 -6.48
N HIS A 151 13.99 1.05 -5.38
CA HIS A 151 14.50 -0.04 -4.56
C HIS A 151 14.12 -1.39 -5.19
N PHE A 152 15.11 -2.10 -5.73
CA PHE A 152 14.85 -3.29 -6.56
C PHE A 152 14.00 -4.36 -5.85
N GLN A 153 14.23 -4.63 -4.55
CA GLN A 153 13.45 -5.65 -3.82
C GLN A 153 11.97 -5.30 -3.72
N VAL A 154 11.63 -4.02 -3.66
CA VAL A 154 10.23 -3.56 -3.60
C VAL A 154 9.58 -3.72 -4.96
N ALA A 155 10.23 -3.20 -6.01
CA ALA A 155 9.74 -3.30 -7.38
C ALA A 155 9.59 -4.76 -7.84
N GLU A 156 10.60 -5.58 -7.59
CA GLU A 156 10.60 -7.02 -7.88
C GLU A 156 9.45 -7.72 -7.13
N ARG A 157 9.34 -7.52 -5.81
CA ARG A 157 8.30 -8.15 -5.00
C ARG A 157 6.89 -7.76 -5.46
N ALA A 158 6.68 -6.50 -5.85
CA ALA A 158 5.40 -6.01 -6.36
C ALA A 158 5.06 -6.62 -7.73
N LEU A 159 6.03 -6.74 -8.64
CA LEU A 159 5.85 -7.41 -9.92
C LEU A 159 5.53 -8.91 -9.76
N PHE A 160 6.12 -9.56 -8.75
CA PHE A 160 5.88 -10.96 -8.44
C PHE A 160 4.46 -11.28 -7.95
N LEU A 161 3.67 -10.31 -7.48
CA LEU A 161 2.29 -10.54 -7.05
C LEU A 161 1.43 -11.23 -8.12
N ARG A 162 1.71 -10.96 -9.40
CA ARG A 162 1.00 -11.56 -10.53
C ARG A 162 1.25 -13.09 -10.64
N ASN A 163 2.35 -13.60 -10.11
CA ASN A 163 2.66 -15.03 -10.21
C ASN A 163 1.74 -15.90 -9.35
N ASN A 164 0.98 -15.31 -8.42
CA ASN A 164 -0.09 -16.00 -7.74
C ASN A 164 -1.31 -16.12 -8.68
N ASP A 165 -1.73 -17.35 -8.98
CA ASP A 165 -2.81 -17.64 -9.93
C ASP A 165 -4.16 -16.99 -9.56
N ARG A 166 -4.48 -16.91 -8.26
CA ARG A 166 -5.71 -16.28 -7.78
C ARG A 166 -5.69 -14.78 -8.03
N ILE A 167 -4.58 -14.12 -7.69
CA ILE A 167 -4.38 -12.68 -7.95
C ILE A 167 -4.37 -12.40 -9.45
N GLU A 168 -3.71 -13.24 -10.24
CA GLU A 168 -3.67 -13.16 -11.70
C GLU A 168 -5.08 -13.15 -12.29
N ASN A 169 -5.91 -14.10 -11.88
CA ASN A 169 -7.30 -14.21 -12.33
C ASN A 169 -8.14 -12.99 -11.90
N MET A 170 -7.96 -12.50 -10.67
CA MET A 170 -8.63 -11.29 -10.17
C MET A 170 -8.24 -10.05 -11.00
N ILE A 171 -6.95 -9.91 -11.35
CA ILE A 171 -6.44 -8.83 -12.21
C ILE A 171 -7.06 -8.96 -13.60
N ARG A 172 -7.07 -10.15 -14.18
CA ARG A 172 -7.61 -10.42 -15.52
C ARG A 172 -9.08 -10.02 -15.63
N GLN A 173 -9.90 -10.40 -14.65
CA GLN A 173 -11.34 -10.05 -14.63
C GLN A 173 -11.60 -8.54 -14.52
N ASN A 174 -10.65 -7.78 -13.95
CA ASN A 174 -10.80 -6.34 -13.69
C ASN A 174 -9.76 -5.49 -14.48
N ILE A 175 -9.19 -6.06 -15.54
CA ILE A 175 -8.02 -5.49 -16.24
C ILE A 175 -8.31 -4.11 -16.83
N ARG A 176 -9.56 -3.85 -17.26
CA ARG A 176 -9.98 -2.55 -17.81
C ARG A 176 -9.87 -1.40 -16.81
N VAL A 177 -9.98 -1.69 -15.50
CA VAL A 177 -9.83 -0.70 -14.44
C VAL A 177 -8.38 -0.66 -13.93
N ILE A 178 -7.75 -1.84 -13.80
CA ILE A 178 -6.41 -1.96 -13.22
C ILE A 178 -5.33 -1.47 -14.19
N LEU A 179 -5.42 -1.82 -15.48
CA LEU A 179 -4.37 -1.54 -16.45
C LEU A 179 -4.03 -0.04 -16.57
N PRO A 180 -5.01 0.89 -16.70
CA PRO A 180 -4.71 2.32 -16.74
C PRO A 180 -3.95 2.84 -15.50
N ILE A 181 -4.11 2.19 -14.34
CA ILE A 181 -3.46 2.57 -13.09
C ILE A 181 -2.00 2.10 -13.05
N VAL A 182 -1.74 0.85 -13.48
CA VAL A 182 -0.39 0.25 -13.40
C VAL A 182 0.47 0.50 -14.63
N LEU A 183 -0.12 0.76 -15.80
CA LEU A 183 0.61 0.96 -17.04
C LEU A 183 1.65 2.10 -16.95
N PRO A 184 1.35 3.28 -16.40
CA PRO A 184 2.35 4.34 -16.24
C PRO A 184 3.56 3.87 -15.41
N ALA A 185 3.32 3.03 -14.39
CA ALA A 185 4.38 2.47 -13.58
C ALA A 185 5.26 1.49 -14.36
N LEU A 186 4.65 0.62 -15.17
CA LEU A 186 5.35 -0.33 -16.04
C LEU A 186 6.17 0.40 -17.13
N GLU A 187 5.62 1.47 -17.71
CA GLU A 187 6.31 2.26 -18.75
C GLU A 187 7.56 2.96 -18.18
N ARG A 188 7.47 3.58 -17.00
CA ARG A 188 8.64 4.15 -16.31
C ARG A 188 9.70 3.09 -15.98
N ASN A 189 9.27 1.90 -15.55
CA ASN A 189 10.18 0.83 -15.15
C ASN A 189 10.95 0.16 -16.28
N LYS A 190 10.61 0.39 -17.55
CA LYS A 190 11.42 -0.12 -18.68
C LYS A 190 12.87 0.33 -18.59
N ASN A 191 13.10 1.52 -18.05
CA ASN A 191 14.42 2.12 -17.86
C ASN A 191 14.96 1.95 -16.43
N HIS A 192 14.43 0.99 -15.67
CA HIS A 192 14.89 0.72 -14.30
C HIS A 192 16.36 0.27 -14.29
N TRP A 193 17.17 0.73 -13.34
CA TRP A 193 18.61 0.44 -13.30
C TRP A 193 18.95 -1.06 -13.13
N ASN A 194 18.07 -1.80 -12.45
CA ASN A 194 18.21 -3.23 -12.21
C ASN A 194 17.62 -4.07 -13.37
N ARG A 195 18.45 -4.95 -13.96
CA ARG A 195 18.07 -5.80 -15.12
C ARG A 195 16.99 -6.84 -14.82
N ALA A 196 16.93 -7.38 -13.60
CA ALA A 196 15.89 -8.36 -13.24
C ALA A 196 14.52 -7.69 -13.21
N VAL A 197 14.43 -6.50 -12.61
CA VAL A 197 13.21 -5.68 -12.60
C VAL A 197 12.77 -5.30 -14.01
N GLN A 198 13.71 -4.93 -14.90
CA GLN A 198 13.40 -4.67 -16.32
C GLN A 198 12.81 -5.91 -17.00
N SER A 199 13.44 -7.09 -16.81
CA SER A 199 12.98 -8.36 -17.39
C SER A 199 11.56 -8.71 -16.92
N LEU A 200 11.30 -8.61 -15.61
CA LEU A 200 9.97 -8.84 -15.03
C LEU A 200 8.94 -7.84 -15.58
N THR A 201 9.29 -6.57 -15.68
CA THR A 201 8.42 -5.52 -16.24
C THR A 201 8.04 -5.83 -17.68
N LEU A 202 9.01 -6.21 -18.51
CA LEU A 202 8.78 -6.58 -19.91
C LEU A 202 7.93 -7.86 -20.03
N SER A 203 8.17 -8.84 -19.17
CA SER A 203 7.38 -10.07 -19.10
C SER A 203 5.90 -9.77 -18.80
N VAL A 204 5.63 -8.99 -17.74
CA VAL A 204 4.27 -8.58 -17.38
C VAL A 204 3.60 -7.82 -18.53
N ARG A 205 4.31 -6.88 -19.14
CA ARG A 205 3.78 -6.09 -20.27
C ARG A 205 3.48 -6.95 -21.47
N LYS A 206 4.35 -7.91 -21.81
CA LYS A 206 4.13 -8.85 -22.92
C LYS A 206 2.87 -9.66 -22.70
N ILE A 207 2.67 -10.20 -21.50
CA ILE A 207 1.49 -11.02 -21.20
C ILE A 207 0.18 -10.21 -21.33
N ILE A 208 0.18 -8.95 -20.87
CA ILE A 208 -0.98 -8.06 -21.02
C ILE A 208 -1.23 -7.77 -22.51
N TYR A 209 -0.17 -7.49 -23.27
CA TYR A 209 -0.26 -7.22 -24.71
C TYR A 209 -0.80 -8.44 -25.47
N ASP A 210 -0.29 -9.64 -25.18
CA ASP A 210 -0.71 -10.89 -25.83
C ASP A 210 -2.19 -11.22 -25.52
N HIS A 211 -2.74 -10.72 -24.41
CA HIS A 211 -4.13 -10.91 -24.03
C HIS A 211 -5.11 -9.93 -24.71
N ASP A 212 -4.79 -8.64 -24.70
CA ASP A 212 -5.63 -7.59 -25.33
C ASP A 212 -4.76 -6.44 -25.89
N PRO A 213 -4.30 -6.56 -27.15
CA PRO A 213 -3.48 -5.55 -27.80
C PRO A 213 -4.17 -4.19 -27.97
N GLU A 214 -5.51 -4.17 -28.12
CA GLU A 214 -6.25 -2.92 -28.33
C GLU A 214 -6.38 -2.14 -27.02
N LEU A 215 -6.65 -2.83 -25.92
CA LEU A 215 -6.76 -2.21 -24.60
C LEU A 215 -5.45 -1.52 -24.22
N ILE A 216 -4.30 -2.18 -24.41
CA ILE A 216 -3.00 -1.58 -24.10
C ILE A 216 -2.67 -0.40 -25.03
N ARG A 217 -2.94 -0.51 -26.34
CA ARG A 217 -2.77 0.62 -27.28
C ARG A 217 -3.60 1.83 -26.86
N GLY A 218 -4.87 1.61 -26.55
CA GLY A 218 -5.77 2.67 -26.08
C GLY A 218 -5.29 3.31 -24.77
N CYS A 219 -4.75 2.52 -23.84
CA CYS A 219 -4.18 3.04 -22.59
C CYS A 219 -2.89 3.84 -22.81
N ILE A 220 -1.99 3.39 -23.71
CA ILE A 220 -0.77 4.13 -24.07
C ILE A 220 -1.13 5.48 -24.69
N SER A 221 -2.10 5.52 -25.61
CA SER A 221 -2.56 6.77 -26.22
C SER A 221 -3.05 7.76 -25.16
N LYS A 222 -3.90 7.29 -24.23
CA LYS A 222 -4.41 8.11 -23.13
C LYS A 222 -3.30 8.59 -22.21
N LEU A 223 -2.30 7.75 -21.93
CA LEU A 223 -1.15 8.12 -21.12
C LEU A 223 -0.37 9.28 -21.76
N HIS A 224 -0.05 9.18 -23.05
CA HIS A 224 0.62 10.26 -23.79
C HIS A 224 -0.22 11.55 -23.79
N GLU A 225 -1.54 11.46 -23.94
CA GLU A 225 -2.42 12.65 -23.85
C GLU A 225 -2.36 13.32 -22.47
N VAL A 226 -2.32 12.53 -21.39
CA VAL A 226 -2.18 13.05 -20.01
C VAL A 226 -0.83 13.70 -19.82
N GLU A 227 0.26 13.03 -20.21
CA GLU A 227 1.62 13.56 -20.12
C GLU A 227 1.75 14.89 -20.89
N MET A 228 1.15 14.98 -22.08
CA MET A 228 1.19 16.21 -22.87
C MET A 228 0.43 17.37 -22.22
N LYS A 229 -0.72 17.08 -21.59
CA LYS A 229 -1.47 18.08 -20.82
C LYS A 229 -0.68 18.54 -19.58
N GLU A 230 -0.03 17.63 -18.87
CA GLU A 230 0.81 17.95 -17.70
C GLU A 230 2.03 18.78 -18.07
N MET A 231 2.69 18.48 -19.20
CA MET A 231 3.79 19.28 -19.73
C MET A 231 3.33 20.70 -20.08
N GLU A 232 2.15 20.87 -20.69
CA GLU A 232 1.61 22.19 -21.01
C GLU A 232 1.23 22.99 -19.74
N ILE A 233 0.65 22.34 -18.73
CA ILE A 233 0.37 22.97 -17.43
C ILE A 233 1.67 23.44 -16.76
N THR A 234 2.70 22.58 -16.78
CA THR A 234 4.01 22.90 -16.21
C THR A 234 4.65 24.08 -16.94
N ARG A 235 4.62 24.07 -18.29
CA ARG A 235 5.14 25.18 -19.12
C ARG A 235 4.43 26.50 -18.83
N LYS A 236 3.11 26.50 -18.70
CA LYS A 236 2.32 27.68 -18.32
C LYS A 236 2.68 28.19 -16.93
N ARG A 237 2.86 27.27 -15.97
CA ARG A 237 3.28 27.60 -14.61
C ARG A 237 4.66 28.24 -14.59
N ASP A 238 5.62 27.68 -15.32
CA ASP A 238 6.99 28.17 -15.37
C ASP A 238 7.08 29.54 -16.08
N ALA A 239 6.31 29.74 -17.15
CA ALA A 239 6.20 31.05 -17.81
C ALA A 239 5.60 32.12 -16.86
N ARG A 240 4.60 31.74 -16.06
CA ARG A 240 4.02 32.63 -15.05
C ARG A 240 5.01 32.97 -13.95
N TRP A 241 5.81 32.01 -13.48
CA TRP A 241 6.87 32.25 -12.50
C TRP A 241 7.94 33.19 -13.03
N LYS A 242 8.42 32.99 -14.26
CA LYS A 242 9.39 33.89 -14.91
C LYS A 242 8.89 35.33 -15.00
N CYS A 243 7.63 35.52 -15.41
CA CYS A 243 7.03 36.85 -15.45
C CYS A 243 6.95 37.51 -14.06
N LEU A 244 6.67 36.73 -13.01
CA LEU A 244 6.67 37.24 -11.63
C LEU A 244 8.08 37.62 -11.15
N GLU A 245 9.08 36.82 -11.49
CA GLU A 245 10.50 37.11 -11.20
C GLU A 245 10.94 38.40 -11.89
N GLU A 246 10.65 38.56 -13.19
CA GLU A 246 10.96 39.79 -13.95
C GLU A 246 10.26 41.04 -13.36
N ILE A 247 9.01 40.93 -12.92
CA ILE A 247 8.30 42.04 -12.27
C ILE A 247 8.93 42.38 -10.91
N ALA A 248 9.33 41.37 -10.14
CA ALA A 248 9.98 41.55 -8.84
C ALA A 248 11.35 42.23 -9.01
N GLU A 249 12.17 41.78 -9.95
CA GLU A 249 13.45 42.39 -10.29
C GLU A 249 13.28 43.84 -10.73
N ASN A 250 12.36 44.11 -11.66
CA ASN A 250 12.10 45.48 -12.12
C ASN A 250 11.61 46.41 -11.01
N LYS A 251 10.79 45.93 -10.06
CA LYS A 251 10.38 46.73 -8.88
C LYS A 251 11.55 47.02 -7.95
N ILE A 252 12.47 46.07 -7.76
CA ILE A 252 13.70 46.28 -6.97
C ILE A 252 14.61 47.28 -7.69
N THR A 253 14.74 47.20 -9.02
CA THR A 253 15.54 48.17 -9.79
C THR A 253 14.95 49.58 -9.71
N ILE A 254 13.62 49.72 -9.80
CA ILE A 254 12.95 51.04 -9.69
C ILE A 254 13.09 51.61 -8.27
N SER A 255 12.95 50.80 -7.22
CA SER A 255 13.12 51.28 -5.84
C SER A 255 14.57 51.66 -5.52
N PHE A 256 15.55 50.95 -6.08
CA PHE A 256 16.96 51.33 -5.99
C PHE A 256 17.26 52.64 -6.73
N ILE A 257 16.73 52.84 -7.94
CA ILE A 257 16.94 54.09 -8.69
C ILE A 257 16.29 55.29 -8.00
N GLN A 258 15.11 55.12 -7.38
CA GLN A 258 14.48 56.18 -6.58
C GLN A 258 15.30 56.55 -5.34
N LEU A 259 15.89 55.56 -4.64
CA LEU A 259 16.78 55.81 -3.50
C LEU A 259 18.10 56.54 -3.88
N PHE A 260 18.56 56.43 -5.12
CA PHE A 260 19.79 57.08 -5.59
C PHE A 260 19.57 58.45 -6.25
N ASN A 261 18.34 58.79 -6.65
CA ASN A 261 18.01 60.10 -7.24
C ASN A 261 17.49 61.13 -6.21
N ASP A 262 17.27 60.71 -4.96
CA ASP A 262 16.81 61.57 -3.86
C ASP A 262 17.95 62.06 -2.92
N ASN A 263 19.22 61.95 -3.34
CA ASN A 263 20.42 62.49 -2.66
C ASN A 263 21.14 63.52 -3.55
#